data_AF-A0A9X0ZUB9-F1
#
_entry.id   AF-A0A9X0ZUB9-F1
#
_cell.length_a   1.000
_cell.length_b   1.000
_cell.length_c   1.000
_cell.angle_alpha   90.00
_cell.angle_beta   90.00
_cell.angle_gamma   90.00
#
_symmetry.space_group_name_H-M   'P 1'
#
loop_
_entity.id
_entity.type
_entity.pdbx_description
1 polymer ?
#
loop_
_entity_poly.entity_id
_entity_poly.type
_entity_poly.pdbx_seq_one_letter_code
_entity_poly.pdbx_strand_id
1 'polypeptide(L)'
;MKTRTAAIVLAAVLTAPAFAAEPAQTAETTQASEAATTFCKLSAAIAHDAVLARLNGEKREQAEKRLLKRFMPAAKHVKAREMVQETVTRLTGSIYQSKLNPNLEKSDYKYIAEEVGKGEFQLCMEAAMSN
;
A
#
# COMPACT_ATOMS: atom_id res chain seq x y z
N MET A 1 6.04 9.78 41.70
CA MET A 1 6.20 8.36 42.10
C MET A 1 5.25 7.49 41.29
N LYS A 2 5.75 6.33 40.86
CA LYS A 2 5.13 5.22 40.09
C LYS A 2 4.15 4.47 41.01
N THR A 3 2.97 3.99 40.60
CA THR A 3 2.66 2.59 40.14
C THR A 3 1.17 2.49 39.71
N ARG A 4 0.83 2.15 38.45
CA ARG A 4 0.27 0.86 37.93
C ARG A 4 -0.68 0.07 38.86
N THR A 5 -1.92 -0.24 38.41
CA THR A 5 -2.40 -1.56 37.93
C THR A 5 -3.91 -1.54 37.59
N ALA A 6 -4.30 -2.42 36.66
CA ALA A 6 -5.52 -2.53 35.85
C ALA A 6 -6.87 -2.76 36.55
N ALA A 7 -7.95 -2.47 35.81
CA ALA A 7 -9.16 -3.32 35.78
C ALA A 7 -9.84 -3.22 34.41
N ILE A 8 -9.87 -4.34 33.69
CA ILE A 8 -10.65 -4.60 32.49
C ILE A 8 -12.07 -4.97 32.95
N VAL A 9 -13.11 -4.37 32.36
CA VAL A 9 -14.46 -4.95 32.39
C VAL A 9 -15.03 -4.88 30.98
N LEU A 10 -15.00 -6.03 30.29
CA LEU A 10 -15.87 -6.30 29.15
C LEU A 10 -17.30 -6.45 29.68
N ALA A 11 -18.23 -5.65 29.15
CA ALA A 11 -19.65 -5.94 29.25
C ALA A 11 -20.19 -6.09 27.82
N ALA A 12 -20.33 -7.34 27.39
CA ALA A 12 -21.04 -7.70 26.18
C ALA A 12 -22.55 -7.71 26.48
N VAL A 13 -23.32 -6.94 25.71
CA VAL A 13 -24.74 -7.23 25.44
C VAL A 13 -24.99 -6.94 23.97
N LEU A 14 -24.74 -7.95 23.13
CA LEU A 14 -25.27 -7.99 21.77
C LEU A 14 -26.67 -8.60 21.86
N THR A 15 -27.71 -7.76 21.85
CA THR A 15 -29.05 -8.21 21.49
C THR A 15 -29.10 -8.35 19.97
N ALA A 16 -28.92 -9.58 19.50
CA ALA A 16 -29.13 -9.93 18.09
C ALA A 16 -30.62 -9.88 17.74
N PRO A 17 -31.03 -9.24 16.63
CA PRO A 17 -32.24 -9.64 15.95
C PRO A 17 -31.90 -10.86 15.08
N ALA A 18 -32.57 -11.97 15.35
CA ALA A 18 -32.63 -13.10 14.44
C ALA A 18 -33.42 -12.68 13.19
N PHE A 19 -32.72 -12.39 12.10
CA PHE A 19 -33.28 -12.52 10.76
C PHE A 19 -32.36 -13.41 9.93
N ALA A 20 -32.99 -14.48 9.45
CA ALA A 20 -32.41 -15.44 8.53
C ALA A 20 -32.07 -14.78 7.18
N ALA A 21 -31.03 -15.34 6.55
CA ALA A 21 -30.58 -15.14 5.17
C ALA A 21 -29.90 -13.79 4.84
N GLU A 22 -28.56 -13.82 4.75
CA GLU A 22 -27.87 -13.70 3.45
C GLU A 22 -26.39 -14.10 3.59
N PRO A 23 -25.91 -15.19 2.95
CA PRO A 23 -24.48 -15.49 2.85
C PRO A 23 -23.72 -14.54 1.89
N ALA A 24 -24.44 -13.65 1.18
CA ALA A 24 -23.89 -12.82 0.12
C ALA A 24 -23.00 -11.68 0.64
N GLN A 25 -23.39 -11.00 1.71
CA GLN A 25 -22.69 -9.81 2.20
C GLN A 25 -21.30 -10.10 2.79
N THR A 26 -21.09 -11.29 3.38
CA THR A 26 -19.79 -11.72 3.94
C THR A 26 -18.79 -12.17 2.87
N ALA A 27 -19.27 -12.72 1.76
CA ALA A 27 -18.40 -13.14 0.65
C ALA A 27 -17.90 -11.91 -0.15
N GLU A 28 -18.80 -10.97 -0.45
CA GLU A 28 -18.46 -9.76 -1.21
C GLU A 28 -17.50 -8.84 -0.45
N THR A 29 -17.69 -8.68 0.86
CA THR A 29 -16.78 -7.90 1.73
C THR A 29 -15.39 -8.55 1.85
N THR A 30 -15.33 -9.87 1.91
CA THR A 30 -14.05 -10.61 1.94
C THR A 30 -13.30 -10.48 0.60
N GLN A 31 -13.99 -10.66 -0.54
CA GLN A 31 -13.37 -10.51 -1.86
C GLN A 31 -12.92 -9.07 -2.15
N ALA A 32 -13.69 -8.06 -1.72
CA ALA A 32 -13.30 -6.66 -1.84
C ALA A 32 -12.04 -6.34 -1.02
N SER A 33 -11.95 -6.88 0.20
CA SER A 33 -10.76 -6.78 1.07
C SER A 33 -9.53 -7.46 0.45
N GLU A 34 -9.68 -8.62 -0.17
CA GLU A 34 -8.58 -9.33 -0.84
C GLU A 34 -8.09 -8.61 -2.10
N ALA A 35 -9.00 -8.07 -2.90
CA ALA A 35 -8.67 -7.27 -4.08
C ALA A 35 -7.94 -5.98 -3.69
N ALA A 36 -8.43 -5.26 -2.68
CA ALA A 36 -7.78 -4.07 -2.11
C ALA A 36 -6.38 -4.41 -1.58
N THR A 37 -6.26 -5.47 -0.78
CA THR A 37 -4.97 -5.94 -0.24
C THR A 37 -3.98 -6.25 -1.35
N THR A 38 -4.42 -6.90 -2.43
CA THR A 38 -3.58 -7.25 -3.58
C THR A 38 -3.09 -6.00 -4.29
N PHE A 39 -3.99 -5.03 -4.53
CA PHE A 39 -3.63 -3.76 -5.14
C PHE A 39 -2.66 -2.96 -4.25
N CYS A 40 -2.91 -2.88 -2.94
CA CYS A 40 -2.04 -2.14 -2.03
C CYS A 40 -0.65 -2.76 -1.89
N LYS A 41 -0.53 -4.10 -1.95
CA LYS A 41 0.78 -4.78 -2.05
C LYS A 41 1.53 -4.40 -3.32
N LEU A 42 0.82 -4.28 -4.45
CA LEU A 42 1.42 -3.83 -5.70
C LEU A 42 1.90 -2.37 -5.60
N SER A 43 1.06 -1.47 -5.06
CA SER A 43 1.42 -0.05 -4.87
C SER A 43 2.66 0.09 -3.99
N ALA A 44 2.71 -0.66 -2.88
CA ALA A 44 3.85 -0.73 -1.98
C ALA A 44 5.14 -1.19 -2.68
N ALA A 45 5.07 -2.23 -3.52
CA ALA A 45 6.21 -2.72 -4.27
C ALA A 45 6.71 -1.70 -5.32
N ILE A 46 5.79 -1.00 -5.99
CA ILE A 46 6.12 0.08 -6.92
C ILE A 46 6.81 1.23 -6.18
N ALA A 47 6.27 1.67 -5.04
CA ALA A 47 6.84 2.74 -4.23
C ALA A 47 8.25 2.40 -3.75
N HIS A 48 8.43 1.20 -3.19
CA HIS A 48 9.73 0.66 -2.78
C HIS A 48 10.75 0.74 -3.92
N ASP A 49 10.42 0.17 -5.07
CA ASP A 49 11.35 0.11 -6.21
C ASP A 49 11.63 1.49 -6.81
N ALA A 50 10.66 2.40 -6.81
CA ALA A 50 10.81 3.77 -7.28
C ALA A 50 11.71 4.60 -6.36
N VAL A 51 11.61 4.41 -5.04
CA VAL A 51 12.55 5.02 -4.08
C VAL A 51 13.96 4.49 -4.31
N LEU A 52 14.14 3.17 -4.42
CA LEU A 52 15.46 2.62 -4.72
C LEU A 52 16.03 3.15 -6.04
N ALA A 53 15.21 3.22 -7.09
CA ALA A 53 15.61 3.81 -8.37
C ALA A 53 16.17 5.22 -8.16
N ARG A 54 15.40 6.05 -7.47
CA ARG A 54 15.74 7.45 -7.22
C ARG A 54 16.99 7.62 -6.39
N LEU A 55 17.10 6.89 -5.27
CA LEU A 55 18.25 6.96 -4.38
C LEU A 55 19.55 6.51 -5.09
N ASN A 56 19.44 5.56 -6.01
CA ASN A 56 20.53 5.12 -6.86
C ASN A 56 20.81 6.04 -8.07
N GLY A 57 20.09 7.15 -8.21
CA GLY A 57 20.31 8.14 -9.27
C GLY A 57 19.73 7.76 -10.64
N GLU A 58 18.86 6.75 -10.71
CA GLU A 58 18.13 6.43 -11.95
C GLU A 58 17.18 7.59 -12.30
N LYS A 59 17.16 8.02 -13.57
CA LYS A 59 16.24 9.08 -14.02
C LYS A 59 14.79 8.62 -13.97
N ARG A 60 13.86 9.53 -13.73
CA ARG A 60 12.43 9.22 -13.59
C ARG A 60 11.90 8.42 -14.77
N GLU A 61 12.20 8.83 -15.99
CA GLU A 61 11.70 8.20 -17.21
C GLU A 61 12.25 6.78 -17.39
N GLN A 62 13.46 6.52 -16.87
CA GLN A 62 14.07 5.19 -16.87
C GLN A 62 13.39 4.29 -15.84
N ALA A 63 13.19 4.82 -14.63
CA ALA A 63 12.50 4.12 -13.55
C ALA A 63 11.06 3.76 -13.96
N GLU A 64 10.30 4.69 -14.53
CA GLU A 64 8.93 4.43 -15.00
C GLU A 64 8.89 3.29 -16.02
N LYS A 65 9.76 3.33 -17.04
CA LYS A 65 9.85 2.24 -18.03
C LYS A 65 10.18 0.89 -17.38
N ARG A 66 11.13 0.86 -16.44
CA ARG A 66 11.54 -0.35 -15.71
C ARG A 66 10.41 -0.90 -14.84
N LEU A 67 9.71 -0.04 -14.11
CA LEU A 67 8.59 -0.39 -13.24
C LEU A 67 7.41 -0.92 -14.07
N LEU A 68 7.04 -0.25 -15.17
CA LEU A 68 5.99 -0.74 -16.08
C LEU A 68 6.37 -2.11 -16.66
N LYS A 69 7.62 -2.29 -17.10
CA LYS A 69 8.09 -3.59 -17.59
C LYS A 69 7.99 -4.68 -16.52
N ARG A 70 8.25 -4.36 -15.26
CA ARG A 70 8.17 -5.29 -14.12
C ARG A 70 6.74 -5.65 -13.74
N PHE A 71 5.86 -4.67 -13.63
CA PHE A 71 4.55 -4.84 -13.00
C PHE A 71 3.38 -5.00 -13.98
N MET A 72 3.49 -4.50 -15.20
CA MET A 72 2.44 -4.63 -16.23
C MET A 72 2.07 -6.07 -16.59
N PRO A 73 2.99 -7.07 -16.63
CA PRO A 73 2.64 -8.46 -16.95
C PRO A 73 1.64 -9.13 -15.99
N ALA A 74 1.54 -8.61 -14.75
CA ALA A 74 0.57 -9.08 -13.76
C ALA A 74 -0.86 -8.58 -14.06
N ALA A 75 -1.00 -7.48 -14.80
CA ALA A 75 -2.30 -6.88 -15.14
C ALA A 75 -2.88 -7.50 -16.43
N LYS A 76 -3.83 -8.42 -16.27
CA LYS A 76 -4.41 -9.21 -17.38
C LYS A 76 -5.52 -8.51 -18.17
N HIS A 77 -6.18 -7.51 -17.58
CA HIS A 77 -7.28 -6.79 -18.23
C HIS A 77 -7.00 -5.29 -18.32
N VAL A 78 -7.67 -4.60 -19.25
CA VAL A 78 -7.43 -3.18 -19.57
C VAL A 78 -7.44 -2.30 -18.33
N LYS A 79 -8.49 -2.38 -17.50
CA LYS A 79 -8.59 -1.61 -16.25
C LYS A 79 -7.43 -1.87 -15.28
N ALA A 80 -6.99 -3.12 -15.16
CA ALA A 80 -5.84 -3.43 -14.31
C ALA A 80 -4.56 -2.79 -14.86
N ARG A 81 -4.39 -2.78 -16.18
CA ARG A 81 -3.20 -2.17 -16.83
C ARG A 81 -3.20 -0.65 -16.66
N GLU A 82 -4.35 -0.02 -16.79
CA GLU A 82 -4.55 1.41 -16.49
C GLU A 82 -4.18 1.71 -15.04
N MET A 83 -4.70 0.94 -14.07
CA MET A 83 -4.35 1.11 -12.66
C MET A 83 -2.84 0.94 -12.39
N VAL A 84 -2.18 -0.03 -13.02
CA VAL A 84 -0.71 -0.16 -12.89
C VAL A 84 0.00 1.05 -13.47
N GLN A 85 -0.41 1.52 -14.64
CA GLN A 85 0.20 2.68 -15.29
C GLN A 85 0.05 3.95 -14.45
N GLU A 86 -1.17 4.23 -14.00
CA GLU A 86 -1.47 5.38 -13.14
C GLU A 86 -0.70 5.31 -11.82
N THR A 87 -0.65 4.13 -11.19
CA THR A 87 0.07 3.93 -9.93
C THR A 87 1.57 4.18 -10.09
N VAL A 88 2.17 3.64 -11.16
CA VAL A 88 3.59 3.93 -11.48
C VAL A 88 3.80 5.41 -11.66
N THR A 89 3.04 6.07 -12.54
CA THR A 89 3.21 7.50 -12.85
C THR A 89 2.98 8.40 -11.63
N ARG A 90 1.96 8.11 -10.81
CA ARG A 90 1.67 8.86 -9.58
C ARG A 90 2.83 8.75 -8.59
N LEU A 91 3.26 7.52 -8.31
CA LEU A 91 4.29 7.27 -7.29
C LEU A 91 5.65 7.80 -7.73
N THR A 92 6.07 7.55 -8.98
CA THR A 92 7.31 8.13 -9.50
C THR A 92 7.24 9.65 -9.55
N GLY A 93 6.10 10.23 -9.91
CA GLY A 93 5.90 11.68 -9.87
C GLY A 93 6.16 12.28 -8.49
N SER A 94 5.51 11.75 -7.46
CA SER A 94 5.69 12.19 -6.07
C SER A 94 7.10 11.93 -5.56
N ILE A 95 7.60 10.70 -5.75
CA ILE A 95 8.93 10.29 -5.27
C ILE A 95 10.02 11.12 -5.92
N TYR A 96 9.94 11.44 -7.21
CA TYR A 96 11.00 12.19 -7.89
C TYR A 96 10.97 13.70 -7.62
N GLN A 97 9.87 14.23 -7.11
CA GLN A 97 9.73 15.63 -6.71
C GLN A 97 10.22 15.91 -5.28
N SER A 98 10.25 14.91 -4.39
CA SER A 98 10.64 15.13 -3.00
C SER A 98 12.10 15.58 -2.86
N LYS A 99 12.52 16.27 -1.81
CA LYS A 99 13.94 16.64 -1.64
C LYS A 99 14.71 15.46 -1.05
N LEU A 100 15.83 15.08 -1.67
CA LEU A 100 16.74 14.09 -1.09
C LEU A 100 17.64 14.76 -0.05
N ASN A 101 17.86 14.09 1.07
CA ASN A 101 18.90 14.49 2.01
C ASN A 101 20.26 14.22 1.35
N PRO A 102 21.13 15.24 1.16
CA PRO A 102 22.44 15.04 0.54
C PRO A 102 23.39 14.17 1.38
N ASN A 103 23.11 14.02 2.68
CA ASN A 103 23.94 13.24 3.61
C ASN A 103 23.45 11.78 3.77
N LEU A 104 22.57 11.31 2.87
CA LEU A 104 22.04 9.96 2.96
C LEU A 104 23.10 8.93 2.56
N GLU A 105 23.39 7.98 3.44
CA GLU A 105 24.33 6.91 3.13
C GLU A 105 23.68 5.83 2.27
N LYS A 106 24.45 5.25 1.33
CA LYS A 106 23.96 4.15 0.49
C LYS A 106 23.51 2.92 1.30
N SER A 107 24.10 2.71 2.48
CA SER A 107 23.70 1.68 3.45
C SER A 107 22.23 1.79 3.85
N ASP A 108 21.68 3.00 3.90
CA ASP A 108 20.31 3.24 4.37
C ASP A 108 19.26 3.07 3.28
N TYR A 109 19.66 3.04 2.00
CA TYR A 109 18.73 3.10 0.88
C TYR A 109 17.69 1.98 0.90
N LYS A 110 18.13 0.76 1.25
CA LYS A 110 17.24 -0.39 1.36
C LYS A 110 16.22 -0.21 2.47
N TYR A 111 16.66 0.22 3.66
CA TYR A 111 15.78 0.47 4.80
C TYR A 111 14.74 1.55 4.46
N ILE A 112 15.16 2.65 3.83
CA ILE A 112 14.26 3.74 3.45
C ILE A 112 13.22 3.28 2.44
N ALA A 113 13.62 2.50 1.43
CA ALA A 113 12.70 1.94 0.46
C ALA A 113 11.69 0.97 1.11
N GLU A 114 12.14 0.16 2.07
CA GLU A 114 11.27 -0.72 2.86
C GLU A 114 10.24 0.07 3.66
N GLU A 115 10.65 1.13 4.36
CA GLU A 115 9.75 1.98 5.14
C GLU A 115 8.75 2.73 4.25
N VAL A 116 9.18 3.25 3.10
CA VAL A 116 8.27 3.88 2.13
C VAL A 116 7.27 2.86 1.56
N GLY A 117 7.72 1.65 1.24
CA GLY A 117 6.82 0.58 0.80
C GLY A 117 5.76 0.23 1.85
N LYS A 118 6.16 0.10 3.13
CA LYS A 118 5.23 -0.14 4.25
C LYS A 118 4.23 1.01 4.41
N GLY A 119 4.71 2.25 4.34
CA GLY A 119 3.86 3.44 4.43
C GLY A 119 2.83 3.51 3.30
N GLU A 120 3.25 3.25 2.05
CA GLU A 120 2.33 3.21 0.91
C GLU A 120 1.28 2.10 1.06
N PHE A 121 1.66 0.92 1.56
CA PHE A 121 0.70 -0.14 1.85
C PHE A 121 -0.37 0.33 2.85
N GLN A 122 0.05 0.93 3.96
CA GLN A 122 -0.86 1.42 5.01
C GLN A 122 -1.81 2.49 4.47
N LEU A 123 -1.27 3.51 3.79
CA LEU A 123 -2.08 4.59 3.21
C LEU A 123 -3.08 4.07 2.17
N CYS A 124 -2.67 3.12 1.33
CA CYS A 124 -3.56 2.51 0.36
C CYS A 124 -4.69 1.72 1.03
N MET A 125 -4.37 0.94 2.09
CA MET A 125 -5.37 0.17 2.83
C MET A 125 -6.35 1.08 3.57
N GLU A 126 -5.87 2.16 4.19
CA GLU A 126 -6.71 3.18 4.82
C GLU A 126 -7.68 3.80 3.82
N ALA A 127 -7.18 4.18 2.63
CA ALA A 127 -8.02 4.72 1.56
C ALA A 127 -9.06 3.71 1.05
N ALA A 128 -8.71 2.42 0.97
CA ALA A 128 -9.61 1.37 0.54
C ALA A 128 -10.71 1.04 1.58
N MET A 129 -10.43 1.24 2.87
CA MET A 129 -11.35 0.95 3.97
C MET A 129 -12.20 2.15 4.43
N SER A 130 -11.91 3.35 3.93
CA SER A 130 -12.61 4.60 4.33
C SER A 130 -13.88 4.90 3.52
N ASN A 131 -14.42 3.93 2.78
CA ASN A 131 -15.65 4.05 1.99
C ASN A 131 -16.82 3.27 2.60
#